data_AF-A0A031JIU2-F1
#
_entry.id   AF-A0A031JIU2-F1
#
_cell.length_a   1.000
_cell.length_b   1.000
_cell.length_c   1.000
_cell.angle_alpha   90.00
_cell.angle_beta   90.00
_cell.angle_gamma   90.00
#
_symmetry.space_group_name_H-M   'P 1'
#
loop_
_entity.id
_entity.type
_entity.pdbx_description
1 polymer ?
#
loop_
_entity_poly.entity_id
_entity_poly.type
_entity_poly.pdbx_seq_one_letter_code
_entity_poly.pdbx_strand_id
1 'polypeptide(L)'
;MVQTNISRVPSTSGRNWSEDERVAALDRYDILDTPTEPILDDIARLASEALGAPIAVVNLIAAARQWFKAEIGIGARELPLEVSICAHALLEEDMMVIPDTRLDPRVDCNPLVTAEGGLRFYAGALLKTPDGLPIGTLCVLDRQPRPEGITPFQRLPLEVLARQVMTQLELRRSLSQRQETLAQLAASEERTRLALDAGELGAWESTPALRSLKWDARTRELLGHEPDEALDYETSFLARVHAEDRERVAALIAEALAPGGAGTVSVEYRTVNPLDGRERWIHAKGALAVGLGGEQKFVGTVRDITAEKDAEMHRRLLTGELQHRVKNTLAVVNAIVHQSLRSAPSMEEASTAIGQRLQTLGAAYEIADPHRLDRGADRRCGRRNNGASWRSHRRDPDCGA
;
A
#
# COMPACT_ATOMS: atom_id res chain seq x y z
N MET A 1 0.59 -62.16 -3.25
CA MET A 1 1.13 -60.89 -3.75
C MET A 1 -0.01 -59.89 -3.78
N VAL A 2 -0.11 -59.04 -2.77
CA VAL A 2 -0.90 -57.81 -2.83
C VAL A 2 0.12 -56.69 -2.72
N GLN A 3 0.56 -56.16 -3.86
CA GLN A 3 1.31 -54.90 -3.90
C GLN A 3 0.29 -53.79 -3.68
N THR A 4 0.18 -53.28 -2.47
CA THR A 4 -0.56 -52.04 -2.22
C THR A 4 0.39 -50.89 -2.57
N ASN A 5 0.33 -50.44 -3.82
CA ASN A 5 1.11 -49.30 -4.28
C ASN A 5 0.45 -48.03 -3.72
N ILE A 6 1.04 -47.41 -2.68
CA ILE A 6 0.45 -46.25 -1.99
C ILE A 6 0.85 -44.97 -2.73
N SER A 7 0.13 -44.64 -3.81
CA SER A 7 0.30 -43.38 -4.54
C SER A 7 -0.45 -42.20 -3.88
N ARG A 8 -1.36 -42.51 -2.93
CA ARG A 8 -2.12 -41.61 -2.06
C ARG A 8 -2.38 -42.33 -0.74
N VAL A 9 -2.58 -41.60 0.36
CA VAL A 9 -2.95 -42.20 1.65
C VAL A 9 -4.17 -43.13 1.46
N PRO A 10 -4.13 -44.39 1.94
CA PRO A 10 -5.21 -45.35 1.67
C PRO A 10 -6.55 -44.81 2.15
N SER A 11 -7.63 -44.94 1.36
CA SER A 11 -8.98 -44.52 1.77
C SER A 11 -9.66 -45.64 2.55
N THR A 12 -10.06 -45.39 3.80
CA THR A 12 -10.99 -46.25 4.53
C THR A 12 -12.34 -45.56 4.64
N SER A 13 -13.41 -46.28 4.31
CA SER A 13 -14.80 -45.85 4.47
C SER A 13 -15.07 -45.56 5.95
N GLY A 14 -15.38 -44.30 6.29
CA GLY A 14 -15.66 -43.86 7.67
C GLY A 14 -14.97 -42.56 8.12
N ARG A 15 -14.25 -41.84 7.24
CA ARG A 15 -13.59 -40.57 7.59
C ARG A 15 -14.49 -39.36 7.38
N ASN A 16 -14.28 -38.35 8.23
CA ASN A 16 -14.85 -37.01 8.08
C ASN A 16 -13.96 -36.06 7.24
N TRP A 17 -12.96 -36.57 6.52
CA TRP A 17 -12.04 -35.77 5.71
C TRP A 17 -11.59 -36.51 4.44
N SER A 18 -11.30 -35.72 3.40
CA SER A 18 -10.73 -36.15 2.12
C SER A 18 -9.22 -35.88 2.06
N GLU A 19 -8.53 -36.61 1.19
CA GLU A 19 -7.08 -36.42 1.00
C GLU A 19 -6.75 -35.01 0.50
N ASP A 20 -7.59 -34.44 -0.37
CA ASP A 20 -7.39 -33.09 -0.90
C ASP A 20 -7.53 -32.04 0.21
N GLU A 21 -8.50 -32.17 1.13
CA GLU A 21 -8.63 -31.29 2.29
C GLU A 21 -7.43 -31.37 3.23
N ARG A 22 -6.91 -32.59 3.46
CA ARG A 22 -5.75 -32.82 4.33
C ARG A 22 -4.47 -32.22 3.75
N VAL A 23 -4.22 -32.43 2.45
CA VAL A 23 -3.06 -31.85 1.75
C VAL A 23 -3.17 -30.33 1.72
N ALA A 24 -4.34 -29.78 1.37
CA ALA A 24 -4.57 -28.34 1.43
C ALA A 24 -4.35 -27.79 2.85
N ALA A 25 -4.73 -28.54 3.89
CA ALA A 25 -4.47 -28.15 5.27
C ALA A 25 -2.98 -28.09 5.62
N LEU A 26 -2.17 -29.03 5.13
CA LEU A 26 -0.71 -29.01 5.28
C LEU A 26 -0.08 -27.83 4.53
N ASP A 27 -0.53 -27.57 3.30
CA ASP A 27 -0.01 -26.49 2.46
C ASP A 27 -0.22 -25.10 3.09
N ARG A 28 -1.31 -24.91 3.87
CA ARG A 28 -1.59 -23.67 4.63
C ARG A 28 -0.50 -23.29 5.65
N TYR A 29 0.37 -24.21 6.05
CA TYR A 29 1.47 -23.92 6.99
C TYR A 29 2.76 -23.46 6.30
N ASP A 30 2.85 -23.56 4.97
CA ASP A 30 4.03 -23.20 4.17
C ASP A 30 5.35 -23.69 4.83
N ILE A 31 5.34 -24.97 5.17
CA ILE A 31 6.35 -25.60 6.04
C ILE A 31 7.23 -26.59 5.28
N LEU A 32 6.73 -27.15 4.17
CA LEU A 32 7.48 -28.07 3.32
C LEU A 32 8.66 -27.35 2.67
N ASP A 33 9.78 -28.06 2.47
CA ASP A 33 11.02 -27.54 1.87
C ASP A 33 11.68 -26.36 2.62
N THR A 34 11.27 -26.12 3.86
CA THR A 34 11.88 -25.07 4.69
C THR A 34 13.10 -25.60 5.47
N PRO A 35 14.03 -24.72 5.87
CA PRO A 35 15.17 -25.10 6.70
C PRO A 35 14.75 -25.79 8.01
N THR A 36 15.69 -26.49 8.66
CA THR A 36 15.48 -27.02 10.01
C THR A 36 15.21 -25.88 11.01
N GLU A 37 14.49 -26.20 12.07
CA GLU A 37 14.17 -25.25 13.14
C GLU A 37 14.57 -25.88 14.47
N PRO A 38 15.47 -25.23 15.25
CA PRO A 38 16.00 -25.81 16.49
C PRO A 38 14.92 -26.28 17.46
N ILE A 39 13.81 -25.55 17.57
CA ILE A 39 12.70 -25.92 18.46
C ILE A 39 12.02 -27.24 18.07
N LEU A 40 11.95 -27.56 16.78
CA LEU A 40 11.38 -28.83 16.30
C LEU A 40 12.41 -29.96 16.37
N ASP A 41 13.69 -29.65 16.18
CA ASP A 41 14.79 -30.59 16.38
C ASP A 41 14.90 -31.02 17.85
N ASP A 42 14.71 -30.10 18.80
CA ASP A 42 14.67 -30.39 20.23
C ASP A 42 13.46 -31.26 20.59
N ILE A 43 12.30 -31.05 19.97
CA ILE A 43 11.14 -31.92 20.18
C ILE A 43 11.41 -33.34 19.69
N ALA A 44 12.02 -33.51 18.51
CA ALA A 44 12.43 -34.83 18.03
C ALA A 44 13.42 -35.50 18.99
N ARG A 45 14.38 -34.72 19.54
CA ARG A 45 15.34 -35.21 20.54
C ARG A 45 14.66 -35.69 21.81
N LEU A 46 13.76 -34.89 22.37
CA LEU A 46 13.00 -35.25 23.57
C LEU A 46 12.13 -36.49 23.34
N ALA A 47 11.55 -36.66 22.15
CA ALA A 47 10.80 -37.87 21.81
C ALA A 47 11.70 -39.12 21.75
N SER A 48 12.88 -39.00 21.14
CA SER A 48 13.90 -40.06 21.11
C SER A 48 14.34 -40.45 22.51
N GLU A 49 14.65 -39.48 23.37
CA GLU A 49 15.10 -39.72 24.75
C GLU A 49 13.99 -40.31 25.63
N ALA A 50 12.76 -39.78 25.55
CA ALA A 50 11.63 -40.26 26.35
C ALA A 50 11.30 -41.73 26.09
N LEU A 51 11.48 -42.19 24.85
CA LEU A 51 11.27 -43.59 24.47
C LEU A 51 12.57 -44.40 24.49
N GLY A 52 13.74 -43.79 24.72
CA GLY A 52 15.03 -44.47 24.68
C GLY A 52 15.27 -45.18 23.35
N ALA A 53 14.95 -44.53 22.23
CA ALA A 53 15.05 -45.10 20.88
C ALA A 53 15.98 -44.25 20.01
N PRO A 54 16.72 -44.84 19.06
CA PRO A 54 17.75 -44.14 18.31
C PRO A 54 17.21 -43.18 17.23
N ILE A 55 15.92 -43.27 16.89
CA ILE A 55 15.33 -42.53 15.77
C ILE A 55 14.06 -41.81 16.22
N ALA A 56 13.95 -40.52 15.92
CA ALA A 56 12.73 -39.75 16.11
C ALA A 56 12.60 -38.66 15.05
N VAL A 57 11.36 -38.39 14.61
CA VAL A 57 11.09 -37.56 13.44
C VAL A 57 9.79 -36.79 13.60
N VAL A 58 9.84 -35.50 13.28
CA VAL A 58 8.65 -34.69 12.98
C VAL A 58 8.37 -34.83 11.49
N ASN A 59 7.42 -35.69 11.14
CA ASN A 59 7.13 -36.09 9.77
C ASN A 59 5.83 -35.44 9.28
N LEU A 60 5.86 -34.83 8.10
CA LEU A 60 4.71 -34.23 7.43
C LEU A 60 4.44 -35.02 6.14
N ILE A 61 3.19 -35.42 5.94
CA ILE A 61 2.81 -36.29 4.82
C ILE A 61 2.24 -35.43 3.69
N ALA A 62 3.06 -35.11 2.69
CA ALA A 62 2.64 -34.41 1.49
C ALA A 62 1.97 -35.37 0.49
N ALA A 63 1.45 -34.85 -0.62
CA ALA A 63 0.69 -35.63 -1.60
C ALA A 63 1.48 -36.81 -2.21
N ALA A 64 2.79 -36.66 -2.41
CA ALA A 64 3.64 -37.65 -3.09
C ALA A 64 4.87 -38.10 -2.29
N ARG A 65 5.11 -37.52 -1.11
CA ARG A 65 6.29 -37.78 -0.28
C ARG A 65 5.97 -37.63 1.20
N GLN A 66 6.78 -38.28 2.03
CA GLN A 66 6.87 -37.92 3.45
C GLN A 66 8.09 -37.02 3.62
N TRP A 67 7.92 -35.91 4.32
CA TRP A 67 8.93 -34.87 4.47
C TRP A 67 9.22 -34.63 5.95
N PHE A 68 10.49 -34.63 6.31
CA PHE A 68 10.93 -34.59 7.70
C PHE A 68 11.32 -33.17 8.07
N LYS A 69 10.49 -32.53 8.89
CA LYS A 69 10.77 -31.18 9.39
C LYS A 69 11.95 -31.17 10.34
N ALA A 70 11.99 -32.18 11.21
CA ALA A 70 13.07 -32.48 12.13
C ALA A 70 13.31 -33.99 12.11
N GLU A 71 14.57 -34.42 12.13
CA GLU A 71 14.94 -35.83 12.11
C GLU A 71 16.16 -36.09 12.98
N ILE A 72 16.16 -37.24 13.64
CA ILE A 72 17.30 -37.80 14.34
C ILE A 72 17.42 -39.25 13.91
N GLY A 73 18.61 -39.64 13.42
CA GLY A 73 18.96 -41.03 13.15
C GLY A 73 18.44 -41.61 11.83
N ILE A 74 17.66 -40.85 11.03
CA ILE A 74 17.26 -41.26 9.68
C ILE A 74 18.29 -40.84 8.63
N GLY A 75 18.89 -39.65 8.77
CA GLY A 75 19.93 -39.16 7.85
C GLY A 75 19.43 -38.77 6.46
N ALA A 76 18.15 -38.46 6.33
CA ALA A 76 17.48 -38.00 5.12
C ALA A 76 16.45 -36.93 5.49
N ARG A 77 16.09 -36.06 4.53
CA ARG A 77 15.06 -35.01 4.72
C ARG A 77 13.68 -35.38 4.20
N GLU A 78 13.60 -36.42 3.37
CA GLU A 78 12.35 -36.93 2.82
C GLU A 78 12.51 -38.38 2.37
N LEU A 79 11.38 -39.05 2.19
CA LEU A 79 11.29 -40.36 1.56
C LEU A 79 10.07 -40.42 0.63
N PRO A 80 10.06 -41.33 -0.36
CA PRO A 80 8.86 -41.61 -1.15
C PRO A 80 7.67 -41.98 -0.26
N LEU A 81 6.46 -41.58 -0.66
CA LEU A 81 5.24 -41.88 0.11
C LEU A 81 4.97 -43.39 0.20
N GLU A 82 5.31 -44.14 -0.86
CA GLU A 82 5.09 -45.59 -0.97
C GLU A 82 5.78 -46.40 0.15
N VAL A 83 6.89 -45.88 0.69
CA VAL A 83 7.63 -46.52 1.79
C VAL A 83 7.25 -45.97 3.17
N SER A 84 6.22 -45.12 3.26
CA SER A 84 5.83 -44.45 4.50
C SER A 84 5.04 -45.35 5.45
N ILE A 85 5.68 -45.71 6.57
CA ILE A 85 4.99 -46.30 7.73
C ILE A 85 4.01 -45.26 8.33
N CYS A 86 4.43 -43.99 8.38
CA CYS A 86 3.64 -42.91 8.99
C CYS A 86 2.34 -42.60 8.25
N ALA A 87 2.27 -42.86 6.93
CA ALA A 87 1.04 -42.68 6.15
C ALA A 87 -0.10 -43.57 6.67
N HIS A 88 0.23 -44.76 7.21
CA HIS A 88 -0.76 -45.64 7.84
C HIS A 88 -1.25 -45.09 9.18
N ALA A 89 -0.41 -44.33 9.90
CA ALA A 89 -0.81 -43.70 11.16
C ALA A 89 -1.92 -42.66 10.94
N LEU A 90 -1.94 -41.98 9.79
CA LEU A 90 -2.98 -40.98 9.48
C LEU A 90 -4.40 -41.58 9.48
N LEU A 91 -4.53 -42.90 9.40
CA LEU A 91 -5.81 -43.60 9.40
C LEU A 91 -6.30 -43.95 10.82
N GLU A 92 -5.43 -43.80 11.80
CA GLU A 92 -5.74 -44.00 13.22
C GLU A 92 -6.33 -42.75 13.84
N GLU A 93 -6.88 -42.89 15.05
CA GLU A 93 -7.46 -41.75 15.77
C GLU A 93 -6.37 -40.81 16.27
N ASP A 94 -5.56 -41.18 17.26
CA ASP A 94 -4.58 -40.25 17.88
C ASP A 94 -3.12 -40.71 17.80
N MET A 95 -2.90 -42.02 17.76
CA MET A 95 -1.55 -42.60 17.77
C MET A 95 -1.58 -44.01 17.19
N MET A 96 -0.52 -44.37 16.47
CA MET A 96 -0.27 -45.74 16.01
C MET A 96 0.99 -46.30 16.70
N VAL A 97 0.89 -47.49 17.29
CA VAL A 97 2.02 -48.20 17.89
C VAL A 97 2.13 -49.59 17.26
N ILE A 98 3.32 -49.93 16.77
CA ILE A 98 3.65 -51.22 16.17
C ILE A 98 4.84 -51.81 16.96
N PRO A 99 4.58 -52.78 17.87
CA PRO A 99 5.58 -53.47 18.67
C PRO A 99 6.68 -54.16 17.85
N ASP A 100 6.29 -54.85 16.78
CA ASP A 100 7.18 -55.49 15.80
C ASP A 100 6.63 -55.30 14.38
N THR A 101 7.28 -54.47 13.57
CA THR A 101 6.87 -54.14 12.19
C THR A 101 6.84 -55.33 11.25
N ARG A 102 7.55 -56.42 11.57
CA ARG A 102 7.54 -57.66 10.77
C ARG A 102 6.26 -58.47 10.95
N LEU A 103 5.51 -58.20 12.01
CA LEU A 103 4.28 -58.91 12.37
C LEU A 103 3.04 -58.10 12.03
N ASP A 104 3.20 -56.86 11.56
CA ASP A 104 2.09 -55.97 11.23
C ASP A 104 1.79 -56.04 9.72
N PRO A 105 0.63 -56.57 9.30
CA PRO A 105 0.29 -56.74 7.88
C PRO A 105 0.23 -55.46 7.06
N ARG A 106 0.20 -54.28 7.71
CA ARG A 106 0.19 -52.98 7.02
C ARG A 106 1.58 -52.62 6.49
N VAL A 107 2.64 -53.14 7.11
CA VAL A 107 4.02 -52.68 6.85
C VAL A 107 5.06 -53.80 6.78
N ASP A 108 4.68 -55.07 6.97
CA ASP A 108 5.59 -56.22 6.95
C ASP A 108 6.41 -56.36 5.65
N CYS A 109 5.83 -55.97 4.51
CA CYS A 109 6.45 -55.98 3.19
C CYS A 109 7.13 -54.65 2.82
N ASN A 110 7.14 -53.66 3.72
CA ASN A 110 7.75 -52.36 3.46
C ASN A 110 9.29 -52.48 3.33
N PRO A 111 9.92 -51.84 2.33
CA PRO A 111 11.38 -51.84 2.17
C PRO A 111 12.17 -51.42 3.43
N LEU A 112 11.65 -50.48 4.22
CA LEU A 112 12.28 -50.03 5.47
C LEU A 112 12.26 -51.09 6.58
N VAL A 113 11.39 -52.09 6.46
CA VAL A 113 11.26 -53.22 7.40
C VAL A 113 12.09 -54.40 6.91
N THR A 114 12.00 -54.72 5.63
CA THR A 114 12.64 -55.91 5.02
C THR A 114 14.14 -55.76 4.78
N ALA A 115 14.67 -54.53 4.75
CA ALA A 115 16.11 -54.28 4.63
C ALA A 115 16.93 -54.89 5.80
N GLU A 116 18.21 -55.15 5.53
CA GLU A 116 19.18 -55.55 6.56
C GLU A 116 19.33 -54.45 7.61
N GLY A 117 19.16 -54.79 8.89
CA GLY A 117 19.10 -53.79 9.97
C GLY A 117 17.87 -52.88 9.92
N GLY A 118 16.81 -53.28 9.21
CA GLY A 118 15.58 -52.53 9.05
C GLY A 118 14.85 -52.23 10.36
N LEU A 119 13.84 -51.38 10.26
CA LEU A 119 13.03 -50.92 11.40
C LEU A 119 12.23 -52.10 11.97
N ARG A 120 12.13 -52.16 13.30
CA ARG A 120 11.40 -53.19 14.04
C ARG A 120 10.29 -52.61 14.91
N PHE A 121 10.42 -51.39 15.38
CA PHE A 121 9.41 -50.76 16.22
C PHE A 121 9.03 -49.39 15.67
N TYR A 122 7.76 -49.03 15.83
CA TYR A 122 7.23 -47.73 15.48
C TYR A 122 6.21 -47.26 16.53
N ALA A 123 6.34 -46.02 16.99
CA ALA A 123 5.27 -45.32 17.71
C ALA A 123 5.15 -43.91 17.14
N GLY A 124 3.97 -43.53 16.68
CA GLY A 124 3.72 -42.22 16.08
C GLY A 124 2.44 -41.59 16.57
N ALA A 125 2.56 -40.43 17.22
CA ALA A 125 1.43 -39.57 17.57
C ALA A 125 1.07 -38.69 16.37
N LEU A 126 -0.22 -38.48 16.11
CA LEU A 126 -0.69 -37.70 14.98
C LEU A 126 -0.50 -36.19 15.22
N LEU A 127 -0.09 -35.50 14.17
CA LEU A 127 -0.09 -34.05 14.08
C LEU A 127 -1.41 -33.61 13.45
N LYS A 128 -2.35 -33.18 14.29
CA LYS A 128 -3.69 -32.75 13.85
C LYS A 128 -3.83 -31.24 13.86
N THR A 129 -4.40 -30.69 12.80
CA THR A 129 -4.81 -29.28 12.77
C THR A 129 -5.95 -29.02 13.78
N PRO A 130 -6.24 -27.75 14.11
CA PRO A 130 -7.42 -27.39 14.92
C PRO A 130 -8.75 -27.90 14.33
N ASP A 131 -8.81 -28.05 13.00
CA ASP A 131 -9.96 -28.61 12.26
C ASP A 131 -10.03 -30.16 12.37
N GLY A 132 -9.08 -30.79 13.06
CA GLY A 132 -9.00 -32.25 13.24
C GLY A 132 -8.34 -33.01 12.08
N LEU A 133 -7.74 -32.32 11.11
CA LEU A 133 -7.12 -32.95 9.94
C LEU A 133 -5.70 -33.46 10.27
N PRO A 134 -5.38 -34.74 10.03
CA PRO A 134 -4.06 -35.28 10.33
C PRO A 134 -3.05 -34.96 9.22
N ILE A 135 -2.10 -34.05 9.48
CA ILE A 135 -1.13 -33.60 8.47
C ILE A 135 0.22 -34.31 8.55
N GLY A 136 0.45 -35.10 9.59
CA GLY A 136 1.73 -35.75 9.84
C GLY A 136 1.77 -36.54 11.13
N THR A 137 2.98 -36.91 11.55
CA THR A 137 3.24 -37.60 12.83
C THR A 137 4.50 -37.06 13.51
N LEU A 138 4.49 -37.02 14.84
CA LEU A 138 5.73 -37.11 15.62
C LEU A 138 5.93 -38.59 15.92
N CYS A 139 6.94 -39.20 15.32
CA CYS A 139 7.18 -40.63 15.44
C CYS A 139 8.58 -40.96 15.95
N VAL A 140 8.65 -42.09 16.64
CA VAL A 140 9.85 -42.68 17.20
C VAL A 140 9.97 -44.09 16.65
N LEU A 141 11.17 -44.44 16.19
CA LEU A 141 11.44 -45.71 15.53
C LEU A 141 12.64 -46.39 16.17
N ASP A 142 12.65 -47.72 16.15
CA ASP A 142 13.74 -48.52 16.68
C ASP A 142 14.06 -49.69 15.75
N ARG A 143 15.31 -50.14 15.80
CA ARG A 143 15.80 -51.35 15.10
C ARG A 143 15.63 -52.61 15.94
N GLN A 144 15.16 -52.47 17.19
CA GLN A 144 14.78 -53.59 18.05
C GLN A 144 13.27 -53.62 18.26
N PRO A 145 12.63 -54.81 18.23
CA PRO A 145 11.21 -54.92 18.53
C PRO A 145 10.98 -54.62 20.02
N ARG A 146 9.79 -54.12 20.35
CA ARG A 146 9.37 -53.83 21.73
C ARG A 146 8.07 -54.58 22.01
N PRO A 147 8.12 -55.85 22.44
CA PRO A 147 6.94 -56.71 22.58
C PRO A 147 5.84 -56.14 23.48
N GLU A 148 6.22 -55.40 24.52
CA GLU A 148 5.29 -54.75 25.45
C GLU A 148 4.74 -53.42 24.91
N GLY A 149 5.16 -52.99 23.72
CA GLY A 149 4.78 -51.72 23.11
C GLY A 149 5.40 -50.52 23.84
N ILE A 150 4.56 -49.53 24.17
CA ILE A 150 4.94 -48.36 24.95
C ILE A 150 4.17 -48.32 26.27
N THR A 151 4.86 -47.88 27.32
CA THR A 151 4.21 -47.66 28.62
C THR A 151 3.35 -46.38 28.60
N PRO A 152 2.37 -46.22 29.52
CA PRO A 152 1.65 -44.96 29.69
C PRO A 152 2.57 -43.75 29.91
N PHE A 153 3.69 -43.96 30.60
CA PHE A 153 4.71 -42.93 30.85
C PHE A 153 5.51 -42.53 29.61
N GLN A 154 5.55 -43.37 28.57
CA GLN A 154 6.14 -43.05 27.27
C GLN A 154 5.11 -42.50 26.28
N ARG A 155 3.86 -42.94 26.40
CA ARG A 155 2.75 -42.47 25.58
C ARG A 155 2.47 -40.99 25.80
N LEU A 156 2.34 -40.57 27.06
CA LEU A 156 1.99 -39.19 27.41
C LEU A 156 2.99 -38.16 26.85
N PRO A 157 4.32 -38.30 27.02
CA PRO A 157 5.29 -37.39 26.40
C PRO A 157 5.13 -37.29 24.89
N LEU A 158 4.94 -38.41 24.18
CA LEU A 158 4.81 -38.40 22.73
C LEU A 158 3.55 -37.63 22.26
N GLU A 159 2.43 -37.79 22.96
CA GLU A 159 1.20 -37.01 22.70
C GLU A 159 1.37 -35.52 23.01
N VAL A 160 2.02 -35.19 24.13
CA VAL A 160 2.29 -33.80 24.54
C VAL A 160 3.21 -33.12 23.53
N LEU A 161 4.29 -33.80 23.11
CA LEU A 161 5.23 -33.28 22.15
C LEU A 161 4.60 -33.12 20.76
N ALA A 162 3.73 -34.04 20.33
CA ALA A 162 2.98 -33.87 19.08
C ALA A 162 2.07 -32.63 19.10
N ARG A 163 1.37 -32.39 20.21
CA ARG A 163 0.60 -31.14 20.40
C ARG A 163 1.51 -29.91 20.40
N GLN A 164 2.71 -30.02 20.99
CA GLN A 164 3.69 -28.93 20.99
C GLN A 164 4.18 -28.61 19.57
N VAL A 165 4.45 -29.62 18.73
CA VAL A 165 4.76 -29.42 17.31
C VAL A 165 3.64 -28.62 16.63
N MET A 166 2.39 -29.05 16.78
CA MET A 166 1.26 -28.34 16.19
C MET A 166 1.12 -26.90 16.70
N THR A 167 1.36 -26.67 17.99
CA THR A 167 1.37 -25.31 18.55
C THR A 167 2.46 -24.43 17.91
N GLN A 168 3.65 -24.98 17.63
CA GLN A 168 4.71 -24.24 16.93
C GLN A 168 4.33 -23.95 15.47
N LEU A 169 3.72 -24.92 14.77
CA LEU A 169 3.26 -24.72 13.39
C LEU A 169 2.15 -23.66 13.29
N GLU A 170 1.20 -23.65 14.22
CA GLU A 170 0.16 -22.61 14.31
C GLU A 170 0.73 -21.23 14.62
N LEU A 171 1.68 -21.15 15.55
CA LEU A 171 2.35 -19.89 15.87
C LEU A 171 3.07 -19.33 14.66
N ARG A 172 3.84 -20.17 13.95
CA ARG A 172 4.54 -19.80 12.72
C ARG A 172 3.56 -19.25 11.68
N ARG A 173 2.46 -19.96 11.41
CA ARG A 173 1.44 -19.54 10.45
C ARG A 173 0.81 -18.19 10.84
N SER A 174 0.46 -18.01 12.12
CA SER A 174 -0.13 -16.78 12.64
C SER A 174 0.82 -15.58 12.51
N LEU A 175 2.11 -15.78 12.80
CA LEU A 175 3.13 -14.73 12.64
C LEU A 175 3.30 -14.33 11.18
N SER A 176 3.40 -15.29 10.25
CA SER A 176 3.48 -15.02 8.82
C SER A 176 2.26 -14.25 8.32
N GLN A 177 1.05 -14.68 8.69
CA GLN A 177 -0.18 -13.99 8.29
C GLN A 177 -0.23 -12.56 8.82
N ARG A 178 0.17 -12.34 10.08
CA ARG A 178 0.19 -11.01 10.69
C ARG A 178 1.20 -10.09 10.00
N GLN A 179 2.38 -10.61 9.66
CA GLN A 179 3.39 -9.86 8.92
C GLN A 179 2.88 -9.43 7.54
N GLU A 180 2.20 -10.33 6.84
CA GLU A 180 1.61 -10.02 5.54
C GLU A 180 0.53 -8.92 5.65
N THR A 181 -0.38 -9.03 6.62
CA THR A 181 -1.41 -8.01 6.85
C THR A 181 -0.80 -6.65 7.20
N LEU A 182 0.25 -6.61 8.04
CA LEU A 182 0.95 -5.37 8.37
C LEU A 182 1.64 -4.76 7.15
N ALA A 183 2.27 -5.58 6.31
CA ALA A 183 2.90 -5.12 5.07
C ALA A 183 1.87 -4.56 4.09
N GLN A 184 0.71 -5.20 3.94
CA GLN A 184 -0.40 -4.72 3.12
C GLN A 184 -0.96 -3.38 3.63
N LEU A 185 -1.13 -3.25 4.95
CA LEU A 185 -1.58 -2.00 5.57
C LEU A 185 -0.59 -0.86 5.30
N ALA A 186 0.70 -1.08 5.59
CA ALA A 186 1.74 -0.08 5.35
C ALA A 186 1.82 0.34 3.86
N ALA A 187 1.70 -0.61 2.94
CA ALA A 187 1.68 -0.32 1.51
C ALA A 187 0.44 0.49 1.09
N SER A 188 -0.71 0.24 1.71
CA SER A 188 -1.95 0.99 1.45
C SER A 188 -1.90 2.41 2.03
N GLU A 189 -1.37 2.57 3.23
CA GLU A 189 -1.15 3.88 3.87
C GLU A 189 -0.19 4.73 3.03
N GLU A 190 0.93 4.15 2.60
CA GLU A 190 1.91 4.85 1.77
C GLU A 190 1.31 5.26 0.41
N ARG A 191 0.55 4.37 -0.22
CA ARG A 191 -0.13 4.69 -1.49
C ARG A 191 -1.11 5.86 -1.32
N THR A 192 -1.82 5.91 -0.19
CA THR A 192 -2.77 7.00 0.12
C THR A 192 -2.02 8.30 0.33
N ARG A 193 -0.92 8.28 1.10
CA ARG A 193 -0.06 9.44 1.34
C ARG A 193 0.50 10.01 0.03
N LEU A 194 1.08 9.15 -0.82
CA LEU A 194 1.61 9.56 -2.12
C LEU A 194 0.53 10.14 -3.06
N ALA A 195 -0.69 9.60 -3.02
CA ALA A 195 -1.80 10.14 -3.80
C ALA A 195 -2.23 11.54 -3.32
N LEU A 196 -2.27 11.77 -2.01
CA LEU A 196 -2.55 13.09 -1.43
C LEU A 196 -1.43 14.09 -1.79
N ASP A 197 -0.17 13.70 -1.63
CA ASP A 197 1.00 14.54 -1.96
C ASP A 197 1.01 14.93 -3.44
N ALA A 198 0.78 13.97 -4.35
CA ALA A 198 0.74 14.21 -5.79
C ALA A 198 -0.44 15.10 -6.23
N GLY A 199 -1.57 15.03 -5.51
CA GLY A 199 -2.73 15.90 -5.72
C GLY A 199 -2.61 17.27 -5.04
N GLU A 200 -1.52 17.50 -4.31
CA GLU A 200 -1.33 18.67 -3.45
C GLU A 200 -2.47 18.86 -2.42
N LEU A 201 -3.03 17.75 -1.95
CA LEU A 201 -4.19 17.71 -1.07
C LEU A 201 -3.78 17.51 0.39
N GLY A 202 -4.39 18.29 1.29
CA GLY A 202 -4.42 17.98 2.72
C GLY A 202 -5.69 17.19 3.04
N ALA A 203 -5.62 16.28 4.01
CA ALA A 203 -6.73 15.48 4.49
C ALA A 203 -7.17 15.88 5.92
N TRP A 204 -8.48 15.83 6.14
CA TRP A 204 -9.08 16.10 7.44
C TRP A 204 -10.20 15.12 7.78
N GLU A 205 -10.37 14.86 9.07
CA GLU A 205 -11.42 14.05 9.66
C GLU A 205 -12.08 14.83 10.80
N SER A 206 -13.39 14.71 10.92
CA SER A 206 -14.15 15.19 12.07
C SER A 206 -15.30 14.26 12.43
N THR A 207 -15.88 14.46 13.60
CA THR A 207 -17.18 13.88 13.93
C THR A 207 -18.29 14.69 13.25
N PRO A 208 -19.47 14.11 12.95
CA PRO A 208 -20.59 14.86 12.36
C PRO A 208 -21.06 16.03 13.22
N ALA A 209 -20.83 15.98 14.53
CA ALA A 209 -21.12 17.07 15.46
C ALA A 209 -20.00 18.13 15.53
N LEU A 210 -18.93 18.00 14.73
CA LEU A 210 -17.77 18.89 14.66
C LEU A 210 -17.06 19.11 16.00
N ARG A 211 -17.15 18.13 16.92
CA ARG A 211 -16.56 18.21 18.27
C ARG A 211 -15.10 17.79 18.36
N SER A 212 -14.62 17.10 17.35
CA SER A 212 -13.25 16.59 17.29
C SER A 212 -12.81 16.71 15.86
N LEU A 213 -11.70 17.42 15.65
CA LEU A 213 -11.09 17.61 14.34
C LEU A 213 -9.70 16.98 14.36
N LYS A 214 -9.35 16.30 13.27
CA LYS A 214 -8.03 15.73 13.03
C LYS A 214 -7.59 16.15 11.65
N TRP A 215 -6.48 16.86 11.60
CA TRP A 215 -5.90 17.37 10.37
C TRP A 215 -4.52 16.75 10.18
N ASP A 216 -4.22 16.39 8.94
CA ASP A 216 -2.86 16.04 8.56
C ASP A 216 -1.93 17.27 8.57
N ALA A 217 -0.63 17.03 8.35
CA ALA A 217 0.38 18.08 8.37
C ALA A 217 0.09 19.18 7.33
N ARG A 218 -0.36 18.82 6.13
CA ARG A 218 -0.63 19.78 5.05
C ARG A 218 -1.84 20.64 5.34
N THR A 219 -2.92 20.08 5.87
CA THR A 219 -4.12 20.85 6.26
C THR A 219 -3.77 21.87 7.34
N ARG A 220 -2.95 21.48 8.33
CA ARG A 220 -2.43 22.40 9.35
C ARG A 220 -1.59 23.51 8.75
N GLU A 221 -0.65 23.19 7.85
CA GLU A 221 0.19 24.18 7.17
C GLU A 221 -0.64 25.16 6.31
N LEU A 222 -1.63 24.65 5.57
CA LEU A 222 -2.49 25.45 4.71
C LEU A 222 -3.32 26.45 5.50
N LEU A 223 -3.81 26.05 6.68
CA LEU A 223 -4.66 26.85 7.55
C LEU A 223 -3.88 27.61 8.64
N GLY A 224 -2.56 27.40 8.76
CA GLY A 224 -1.67 28.14 9.65
C GLY A 224 -1.72 27.69 11.11
N HIS A 225 -1.67 26.38 11.34
CA HIS A 225 -1.65 25.77 12.66
C HIS A 225 -0.33 25.06 12.95
N GLU A 226 0.09 25.11 14.20
CA GLU A 226 1.24 24.34 14.67
C GLU A 226 0.91 22.84 14.71
N PRO A 227 1.92 21.94 14.61
CA PRO A 227 1.71 20.49 14.56
C PRO A 227 0.90 19.94 15.73
N ASP A 228 1.13 20.46 16.94
CA ASP A 228 0.53 19.98 18.20
C ASP A 228 -0.60 20.88 18.72
N GLU A 229 -1.04 21.86 17.92
CA GLU A 229 -2.15 22.74 18.30
C GLU A 229 -3.46 21.94 18.44
N ALA A 230 -4.16 22.15 19.56
CA ALA A 230 -5.49 21.60 19.76
C ALA A 230 -6.49 22.22 18.78
N LEU A 231 -7.31 21.38 18.14
CA LEU A 231 -8.22 21.81 17.09
C LEU A 231 -9.66 21.83 17.55
N ASP A 232 -10.37 22.93 17.27
CA ASP A 232 -11.81 23.03 17.39
C ASP A 232 -12.43 23.74 16.17
N TYR A 233 -13.72 23.55 15.98
CA TYR A 233 -14.41 24.06 14.80
C TYR A 233 -14.48 25.60 14.75
N GLU A 234 -14.68 26.27 15.88
CA GLU A 234 -14.92 27.72 15.92
C GLU A 234 -13.61 28.51 15.87
N THR A 235 -12.66 28.18 16.74
CA THR A 235 -11.41 28.95 16.89
C THR A 235 -10.33 28.50 15.92
N SER A 236 -10.24 27.20 15.62
CA SER A 236 -9.19 26.70 14.72
C SER A 236 -9.62 26.76 13.26
N PHE A 237 -10.88 26.45 12.94
CA PHE A 237 -11.35 26.51 11.55
C PHE A 237 -12.05 27.83 11.21
N LEU A 238 -13.23 28.09 11.80
CA LEU A 238 -14.11 29.16 11.32
C LEU A 238 -13.50 30.56 11.53
N ALA A 239 -12.73 30.77 12.59
CA ALA A 239 -12.02 32.04 12.82
C ALA A 239 -10.93 32.33 11.76
N ARG A 240 -10.35 31.29 11.13
CA ARG A 240 -9.33 31.42 10.07
C ARG A 240 -9.92 31.71 8.70
N VAL A 241 -11.17 31.30 8.46
CA VAL A 241 -11.93 31.68 7.26
C VAL A 241 -12.08 33.20 7.22
N HIS A 242 -11.90 33.79 6.03
CA HIS A 242 -12.04 35.21 5.79
C HIS A 242 -13.44 35.70 6.21
N ALA A 243 -13.53 36.88 6.84
CA ALA A 243 -14.75 37.37 7.49
C ALA A 243 -15.99 37.36 6.55
N GLU A 244 -15.80 37.71 5.28
CA GLU A 244 -16.86 37.71 4.26
C GLU A 244 -17.34 36.31 3.85
N ASP A 245 -16.51 35.27 4.04
CA ASP A 245 -16.82 33.90 3.63
C ASP A 245 -17.38 33.06 4.80
N ARG A 246 -17.16 33.47 6.06
CA ARG A 246 -17.49 32.69 7.27
C ARG A 246 -18.94 32.21 7.31
N GLU A 247 -19.91 33.11 7.16
CA GLU A 247 -21.33 32.78 7.26
C GLU A 247 -21.76 31.80 6.17
N ARG A 248 -21.31 32.03 4.94
CA ARG A 248 -21.57 31.16 3.78
C ARG A 248 -20.96 29.78 3.96
N VAL A 249 -19.71 29.69 4.41
CA VAL A 249 -19.01 28.42 4.63
C VAL A 249 -19.69 27.62 5.76
N ALA A 250 -20.00 28.27 6.88
CA ALA A 250 -20.70 27.63 8.00
C ALA A 250 -22.08 27.11 7.59
N ALA A 251 -22.85 27.87 6.81
CA ALA A 251 -24.16 27.46 6.31
C ALA A 251 -24.07 26.20 5.43
N LEU A 252 -23.10 26.14 4.50
CA LEU A 252 -22.90 24.98 3.62
C LEU A 252 -22.49 23.72 4.40
N ILE A 253 -21.64 23.86 5.42
CA ILE A 253 -21.25 22.74 6.28
C ILE A 253 -22.46 22.26 7.11
N ALA A 254 -23.23 23.18 7.68
CA ALA A 254 -24.43 22.87 8.44
C ALA A 254 -25.49 22.15 7.58
N GLU A 255 -25.69 22.59 6.34
CA GLU A 255 -26.59 21.94 5.38
C GLU A 255 -26.14 20.51 5.05
N ALA A 256 -24.84 20.30 4.81
CA ALA A 256 -24.29 18.98 4.53
C ALA A 256 -24.45 17.99 5.70
N LEU A 257 -24.38 18.49 6.94
CA LEU A 257 -24.49 17.70 8.17
C LEU A 257 -25.93 17.59 8.70
N ALA A 258 -26.89 18.33 8.14
CA ALA A 258 -28.27 18.30 8.58
C ALA A 258 -28.91 16.91 8.34
N PRO A 259 -29.88 16.48 9.18
CA PRO A 259 -30.63 15.25 8.92
C PRO A 259 -31.33 15.31 7.56
N GLY A 260 -31.01 14.36 6.67
CA GLY A 260 -31.53 14.33 5.29
C GLY A 260 -30.82 15.29 4.32
N GLY A 261 -29.76 15.98 4.75
CA GLY A 261 -28.87 16.75 3.88
C GLY A 261 -28.09 15.88 2.91
N ALA A 262 -27.42 16.50 1.94
CA ALA A 262 -26.69 15.79 0.88
C ALA A 262 -25.50 14.94 1.40
N GLY A 263 -25.10 15.12 2.67
CA GLY A 263 -23.97 14.41 3.27
C GLY A 263 -22.63 14.74 2.63
N THR A 264 -22.55 15.73 1.74
CA THR A 264 -21.35 16.15 1.03
C THR A 264 -21.30 17.67 0.94
N VAL A 265 -20.10 18.24 0.95
CA VAL A 265 -19.87 19.68 0.78
C VAL A 265 -18.69 19.89 -0.18
N SER A 266 -18.78 20.90 -1.03
CA SER A 266 -17.67 21.38 -1.85
C SER A 266 -17.72 22.90 -1.83
N VAL A 267 -16.73 23.54 -1.23
CA VAL A 267 -16.74 24.97 -0.98
C VAL A 267 -15.37 25.58 -1.26
N GLU A 268 -15.39 26.72 -1.96
CA GLU A 268 -14.24 27.59 -2.14
C GLU A 268 -14.38 28.80 -1.20
N TYR A 269 -13.32 29.11 -0.46
CA TYR A 269 -13.28 30.21 0.49
C TYR A 269 -11.87 30.74 0.68
N ARG A 270 -11.75 31.98 1.15
CA ARG A 270 -10.46 32.58 1.52
C ARG A 270 -10.14 32.25 2.97
N THR A 271 -8.87 31.97 3.25
CA THR A 271 -8.31 31.86 4.60
C THR A 271 -7.18 32.87 4.75
N VAL A 272 -7.01 33.40 5.96
CA VAL A 272 -5.86 34.26 6.28
C VAL A 272 -4.97 33.49 7.25
N ASN A 273 -3.83 33.03 6.76
CA ASN A 273 -2.91 32.30 7.61
C ASN A 273 -2.27 33.28 8.61
N PRO A 274 -2.44 33.08 9.93
CA PRO A 274 -1.94 33.99 10.96
C PRO A 274 -0.41 34.01 11.07
N LEU A 275 0.27 32.95 10.63
CA LEU A 275 1.72 32.80 10.78
C LEU A 275 2.47 33.63 9.73
N ASP A 276 1.96 33.71 8.51
CA ASP A 276 2.59 34.47 7.41
C ASP A 276 1.77 35.69 6.96
N GLY A 277 0.55 35.86 7.48
CA GLY A 277 -0.37 36.95 7.14
C GLY A 277 -0.92 36.89 5.71
N ARG A 278 -0.69 35.78 4.98
CA ARG A 278 -1.09 35.66 3.57
C ARG A 278 -2.53 35.19 3.46
N GLU A 279 -3.27 35.84 2.58
CA GLU A 279 -4.56 35.35 2.13
C GLU A 279 -4.33 34.21 1.12
N ARG A 280 -5.06 33.11 1.29
CA ARG A 280 -5.05 31.96 0.38
C ARG A 280 -6.48 31.59 0.02
N TRP A 281 -6.69 31.15 -1.22
CA TRP A 281 -7.94 30.52 -1.64
C TRP A 281 -7.86 29.01 -1.40
N ILE A 282 -8.82 28.48 -0.66
CA ILE A 282 -8.91 27.05 -0.35
C ILE A 282 -10.15 26.46 -1.03
N HIS A 283 -9.96 25.33 -1.69
CA HIS A 283 -11.05 24.43 -2.07
C HIS A 283 -11.13 23.28 -1.08
N ALA A 284 -12.20 23.22 -0.29
CA ALA A 284 -12.48 22.11 0.61
C ALA A 284 -13.59 21.24 0.08
N LYS A 285 -13.40 19.92 0.13
CA LYS A 285 -14.45 18.93 -0.12
C LYS A 285 -14.60 18.03 1.09
N GLY A 286 -15.83 17.75 1.50
CA GLY A 286 -16.15 16.88 2.63
C GLY A 286 -17.29 15.94 2.32
N ALA A 287 -17.31 14.78 2.97
CA ALA A 287 -18.37 13.79 2.88
C ALA A 287 -18.59 13.07 4.21
N LEU A 288 -19.84 12.77 4.53
CA LEU A 288 -20.20 11.84 5.59
C LEU A 288 -19.87 10.43 5.13
N ALA A 289 -19.10 9.72 5.94
CA ALA A 289 -18.71 8.35 5.72
C ALA A 289 -18.95 7.53 7.00
N VAL A 290 -19.14 6.23 6.85
CA VAL A 290 -19.23 5.31 7.99
C VAL A 290 -17.86 4.65 8.15
N GLY A 291 -17.24 4.84 9.30
CA GLY A 291 -15.99 4.19 9.66
C GLY A 291 -16.17 2.67 9.83
N LEU A 292 -15.06 1.94 9.92
CA LEU A 292 -15.08 0.49 10.06
C LEU A 292 -15.81 0.00 11.33
N GLY A 293 -15.89 0.82 12.38
CA GLY A 293 -16.61 0.52 13.62
C GLY A 293 -18.10 0.89 13.60
N GLY A 294 -18.63 1.34 12.45
CA GLY A 294 -20.01 1.79 12.32
C GLY A 294 -20.25 3.24 12.77
N GLU A 295 -19.21 3.93 13.23
CA GLU A 295 -19.29 5.34 13.60
C GLU A 295 -19.39 6.23 12.36
N GLN A 296 -20.28 7.23 12.38
CA GLN A 296 -20.30 8.25 11.35
C GLN A 296 -19.13 9.21 11.54
N LYS A 297 -18.49 9.55 10.42
CA LYS A 297 -17.38 10.50 10.33
C LYS A 297 -17.67 11.49 9.21
N PHE A 298 -17.12 12.69 9.34
CA PHE A 298 -17.10 13.69 8.29
C PHE A 298 -15.65 13.85 7.84
N VAL A 299 -15.33 13.41 6.64
CA VAL A 299 -13.95 13.35 6.13
C VAL A 299 -13.83 14.10 4.83
N GLY A 300 -12.64 14.60 4.53
CA GLY A 300 -12.48 15.40 3.33
C GLY A 300 -11.05 15.78 3.01
N THR A 301 -10.94 16.62 1.99
CA THR A 301 -9.67 17.17 1.51
C THR A 301 -9.73 18.69 1.43
N VAL A 302 -8.56 19.33 1.51
CA VAL A 302 -8.34 20.74 1.23
C VAL A 302 -7.24 20.90 0.19
N ARG A 303 -7.37 21.89 -0.68
CA ARG A 303 -6.35 22.26 -1.66
C ARG A 303 -6.21 23.77 -1.72
N ASP A 304 -4.97 24.25 -1.82
CA ASP A 304 -4.72 25.65 -2.17
C ASP A 304 -5.01 25.84 -3.66
N ILE A 305 -5.86 26.82 -3.97
CA ILE A 305 -6.25 27.20 -5.33
C ILE A 305 -5.92 28.67 -5.64
N THR A 306 -5.05 29.29 -4.82
CA THR A 306 -4.69 30.71 -4.93
C THR A 306 -4.10 31.03 -6.29
N ALA A 307 -3.18 30.20 -6.77
CA ALA A 307 -2.54 30.39 -8.08
C ALA A 307 -3.57 30.37 -9.23
N GLU A 308 -4.57 29.48 -9.16
CA GLU A 308 -5.64 29.40 -10.15
C GLU A 308 -6.57 30.61 -10.08
N LYS A 309 -6.90 31.08 -8.87
CA LYS A 309 -7.72 32.29 -8.68
C LYS A 309 -7.00 33.54 -9.16
N ASP A 310 -5.70 33.67 -8.90
CA ASP A 310 -4.88 34.78 -9.38
C ASP A 310 -4.79 34.79 -10.91
N ALA A 311 -4.55 33.62 -11.51
CA ALA A 311 -4.54 33.48 -12.97
C ALA A 311 -5.92 33.81 -13.58
N GLU A 312 -7.00 33.40 -12.93
CA GLU A 312 -8.36 33.71 -13.36
C GLU A 312 -8.64 35.22 -13.29
N MET A 313 -8.30 35.88 -12.18
CA MET A 313 -8.47 37.32 -12.00
C MET A 313 -7.64 38.11 -13.02
N HIS A 314 -6.38 37.74 -13.21
CA HIS A 314 -5.49 38.38 -14.19
C HIS A 314 -6.06 38.27 -15.61
N ARG A 315 -6.56 37.08 -15.99
CA ARG A 315 -7.20 36.86 -17.30
C ARG A 315 -8.47 37.71 -17.47
N ARG A 316 -9.31 37.82 -16.43
CA ARG A 316 -10.51 38.66 -16.45
C ARG A 316 -10.16 40.14 -16.63
N LEU A 317 -9.12 40.62 -15.93
CA LEU A 317 -8.64 42.00 -16.05
C LEU A 317 -8.15 42.32 -17.47
N LEU A 318 -7.29 41.47 -18.03
CA LEU A 318 -6.80 41.63 -19.41
C LEU A 318 -7.95 41.63 -20.43
N THR A 319 -8.92 40.74 -20.25
CA THR A 319 -10.09 40.66 -21.13
C THR A 319 -10.92 41.94 -21.05
N GLY A 320 -11.16 42.46 -19.85
CA GLY A 320 -11.88 43.71 -19.63
C GLY A 320 -11.16 44.91 -20.25
N GLU A 321 -9.83 45.01 -20.07
CA GLU A 321 -9.04 46.06 -20.71
C GLU A 321 -9.07 45.99 -22.24
N LEU A 322 -8.92 44.79 -22.81
CA LEU A 322 -9.00 44.58 -24.26
C LEU A 322 -10.36 44.98 -24.80
N GLN A 323 -11.45 44.56 -24.15
CA GLN A 323 -12.80 44.95 -24.53
C GLN A 323 -12.99 46.47 -24.50
N HIS A 324 -12.51 47.13 -23.45
CA HIS A 324 -12.57 48.58 -23.34
C HIS A 324 -11.77 49.27 -24.46
N ARG A 325 -10.55 48.80 -24.75
CA ARG A 325 -9.72 49.34 -25.85
C ARG A 325 -10.37 49.14 -27.21
N VAL A 326 -10.90 47.95 -27.49
CA VAL A 326 -11.62 47.65 -28.75
C VAL A 326 -12.84 48.56 -28.91
N LYS A 327 -13.64 48.74 -27.85
CA LYS A 327 -14.81 49.64 -27.87
C LYS A 327 -14.41 51.08 -28.20
N ASN A 328 -13.32 51.57 -27.61
CA ASN A 328 -12.81 52.91 -27.88
C ASN A 328 -12.32 53.06 -29.33
N THR A 329 -11.57 52.09 -29.85
CA THR A 329 -11.10 52.13 -31.24
C THR A 329 -12.26 52.09 -32.23
N LEU A 330 -13.27 51.25 -31.99
CA LEU A 330 -14.47 51.21 -32.83
C LEU A 330 -15.26 52.53 -32.79
N ALA A 331 -15.34 53.19 -31.63
CA ALA A 331 -15.95 54.51 -31.51
C ALA A 331 -15.21 55.57 -32.35
N VAL A 332 -13.87 55.54 -32.34
CA VAL A 332 -13.03 56.43 -33.17
C VAL A 332 -13.23 56.14 -34.66
N VAL A 333 -13.23 54.87 -35.06
CA VAL A 333 -13.50 54.47 -36.46
C VAL A 333 -14.87 55.00 -36.90
N ASN A 334 -15.91 54.83 -36.08
CA ASN A 334 -17.25 55.30 -36.41
C ASN A 334 -17.31 56.83 -36.52
N ALA A 335 -16.60 57.56 -35.64
CA ALA A 335 -16.49 59.01 -35.71
C ALA A 335 -15.77 59.47 -37.00
N ILE A 336 -14.70 58.79 -37.42
CA ILE A 336 -14.00 59.07 -38.69
C ILE A 336 -14.95 58.88 -39.86
N VAL A 337 -15.71 57.78 -39.89
CA VAL A 337 -16.68 57.50 -40.96
C VAL A 337 -17.74 58.61 -41.02
N HIS A 338 -18.41 58.90 -39.90
CA HIS A 338 -19.46 59.93 -39.85
C HIS A 338 -18.94 61.33 -40.21
N GLN A 339 -17.77 61.72 -39.69
CA GLN A 339 -17.20 63.03 -39.98
C GLN A 339 -16.82 63.16 -41.46
N SER A 340 -16.23 62.13 -42.05
CA SER A 340 -15.80 62.14 -43.46
C SER A 340 -16.98 62.19 -44.42
N LEU A 341 -18.05 61.42 -44.13
CA LEU A 341 -19.29 61.48 -44.90
C LEU A 341 -19.98 62.85 -44.82
N ARG A 342 -19.86 63.55 -43.68
CA ARG A 342 -20.48 64.87 -43.48
C ARG A 342 -19.71 66.02 -44.15
N SER A 343 -18.38 65.92 -44.22
CA SER A 343 -17.52 67.01 -44.73
C SER A 343 -17.22 66.92 -46.23
N ALA A 344 -17.39 65.74 -46.85
CA ALA A 344 -17.03 65.53 -48.25
C ALA A 344 -18.16 65.96 -49.20
N PRO A 345 -17.84 66.64 -50.32
CA PRO A 345 -18.82 67.07 -51.32
C PRO A 345 -19.34 65.93 -52.22
N SER A 346 -18.68 64.76 -52.22
CA SER A 346 -19.11 63.57 -52.97
C SER A 346 -18.78 62.27 -52.23
N MET A 347 -19.46 61.18 -52.60
CA MET A 347 -19.22 59.85 -52.00
C MET A 347 -17.80 59.32 -52.31
N GLU A 348 -17.27 59.66 -53.49
CA GLU A 348 -15.93 59.23 -53.93
C GLU A 348 -14.82 59.92 -53.12
N GLU A 349 -14.98 61.22 -52.83
CA GLU A 349 -14.09 61.95 -51.93
C GLU A 349 -14.23 61.48 -50.47
N ALA A 350 -15.45 61.16 -50.02
CA ALA A 350 -15.68 60.61 -48.68
C ALA A 350 -14.97 59.27 -48.48
N SER A 351 -15.06 58.36 -49.45
CA SER A 351 -14.39 57.06 -49.43
C SER A 351 -12.87 57.21 -49.33
N THR A 352 -12.30 58.11 -50.15
CA THR A 352 -10.86 58.41 -50.16
C THR A 352 -10.40 58.97 -48.80
N ALA A 353 -11.16 59.93 -48.23
CA ALA A 353 -10.85 60.53 -46.94
C ALA A 353 -10.93 59.55 -45.77
N ILE A 354 -11.91 58.63 -45.77
CA ILE A 354 -12.01 57.56 -44.76
C ILE A 354 -10.79 56.65 -44.84
N GLY A 355 -10.43 56.19 -46.05
CA GLY A 355 -9.26 55.33 -46.25
C GLY A 355 -7.97 55.96 -45.73
N GLN A 356 -7.70 57.22 -46.07
CA GLN A 356 -6.52 57.95 -45.60
C GLN A 356 -6.50 58.14 -44.07
N ARG A 357 -7.64 58.49 -43.46
CA ARG A 357 -7.74 58.68 -42.00
C ARG A 357 -7.58 57.37 -41.24
N LEU A 358 -8.16 56.28 -41.72
CA LEU A 358 -7.98 54.95 -41.13
C LEU A 358 -6.54 54.44 -41.28
N GLN A 359 -5.89 54.66 -42.43
CA GLN A 359 -4.47 54.34 -42.61
C GLN A 359 -3.58 55.13 -41.65
N THR A 360 -3.84 56.43 -41.48
CA THR A 360 -3.11 57.26 -40.50
C THR A 360 -3.32 56.75 -39.07
N LEU A 361 -4.54 56.36 -38.72
CA LEU A 361 -4.86 55.77 -37.41
C LEU A 361 -4.10 54.45 -37.19
N GLY A 362 -4.07 53.57 -38.20
CA GLY A 362 -3.31 52.31 -38.15
C GLY A 362 -1.81 52.54 -37.97
N ALA A 363 -1.22 53.46 -38.72
CA ALA A 363 0.19 53.82 -38.61
C ALA A 363 0.55 54.39 -37.21
N ALA A 364 -0.36 55.17 -36.60
CA ALA A 364 -0.16 55.68 -35.24
C ALA A 364 -0.18 54.56 -34.18
N TYR A 365 -1.03 53.55 -34.35
CA TYR A 365 -1.07 52.38 -33.44
C TYR A 365 0.19 51.51 -33.53
N GLU A 366 0.75 51.33 -34.73
CA GLU A 366 2.01 50.58 -34.91
C GLU A 366 3.22 51.26 -34.25
N ILE A 367 3.20 52.59 -34.10
CA ILE A 367 4.27 53.35 -33.43
C ILE A 367 4.15 53.24 -31.90
N ALA A 368 2.94 53.04 -31.38
CA ALA A 368 2.66 52.99 -29.94
C ALA A 368 2.80 51.58 -29.32
N ASP A 369 3.14 50.54 -30.09
CA ASP A 369 3.32 49.17 -29.59
C ASP A 369 4.59 49.04 -28.70
N PRO A 370 4.43 48.77 -27.39
CA PRO A 370 5.57 48.66 -26.46
C PRO A 370 6.52 47.49 -26.78
N HIS A 371 6.05 46.44 -27.47
CA HIS A 371 6.87 45.24 -27.71
C HIS A 371 7.99 45.44 -28.74
N ARG A 372 8.01 46.58 -29.45
CA ARG A 372 9.08 46.92 -30.40
C ARG A 372 10.25 47.65 -29.75
N LEU A 373 10.05 48.29 -28.60
CA LEU A 373 11.09 49.05 -27.89
C LEU A 373 12.12 48.13 -27.21
N ASP A 374 11.72 46.91 -26.80
CA ASP A 374 12.61 45.97 -26.11
C ASP A 374 13.61 45.26 -27.04
N ARG A 375 13.26 45.06 -28.33
CA ARG A 375 14.19 44.46 -29.31
C ARG A 375 15.28 45.43 -29.80
N GLY A 376 15.19 46.70 -29.44
CA GLY A 376 16.16 47.74 -29.83
C GLY A 376 17.37 47.87 -28.90
N ALA A 377 17.26 47.37 -27.65
CA ALA A 377 18.31 47.50 -26.65
C ALA A 377 19.39 46.39 -26.75
N ASP A 378 19.01 45.17 -27.14
CA ASP A 378 19.91 44.01 -27.16
C ASP A 378 20.91 44.00 -28.35
N ARG A 379 20.67 44.83 -29.37
CA ARG A 379 21.56 44.91 -30.56
C ARG A 379 22.78 45.81 -30.39
N ARG A 380 22.97 46.47 -29.25
CA ARG A 380 24.06 47.46 -29.07
C ARG A 380 25.30 46.92 -28.33
N CYS A 381 25.30 45.68 -27.81
CA CYS A 381 26.45 45.12 -27.08
C CYS A 381 27.31 44.11 -27.86
N GLY A 382 26.89 43.65 -29.04
CA GLY A 382 27.56 42.57 -29.77
C GLY A 382 28.35 43.00 -31.00
N ARG A 383 29.34 43.92 -30.90
CA ARG A 383 30.30 44.16 -32.01
C ARG A 383 31.54 45.00 -31.65
N ARG A 384 32.39 44.52 -30.73
CA ARG A 384 33.84 44.81 -30.75
C ARG A 384 34.63 43.66 -30.14
N ASN A 385 34.98 42.66 -30.95
CA ASN A 385 36.24 41.96 -30.77
C ASN A 385 36.62 41.21 -32.04
N ASN A 386 37.70 41.62 -32.69
CA ASN A 386 38.57 40.76 -33.48
C ASN A 386 39.85 41.51 -33.87
N GLY A 387 41.01 40.98 -33.45
CA GLY A 387 42.22 41.01 -34.26
C GLY A 387 43.52 41.52 -33.61
N ALA A 388 44.32 40.57 -33.12
CA ALA A 388 45.80 40.56 -33.08
C ALA A 388 46.50 41.45 -32.01
N SER A 389 47.60 41.08 -31.34
CA SER A 389 48.49 39.91 -31.33
C SER A 389 49.60 40.11 -30.27
N TRP A 390 50.35 39.04 -29.96
CA TRP A 390 51.70 38.95 -29.34
C TRP A 390 51.85 38.62 -27.84
N ARG A 391 52.27 37.35 -27.64
CA ARG A 391 53.48 36.87 -26.93
C ARG A 391 53.68 37.10 -25.42
N SER A 392 53.67 35.96 -24.73
CA SER A 392 54.68 35.41 -23.80
C SER A 392 55.41 36.34 -22.82
N HIS A 393 55.25 36.09 -21.52
CA HIS A 393 56.38 35.75 -20.64
C HIS A 393 55.91 35.12 -19.32
N ARG A 394 56.70 34.14 -18.86
CA ARG A 394 56.66 33.50 -17.53
C ARG A 394 57.10 34.49 -16.45
N ARG A 395 56.50 34.39 -15.25
CA ARG A 395 57.15 34.09 -13.94
C ARG A 395 56.25 34.57 -12.79
N ASP A 396 55.72 33.59 -12.06
CA ASP A 396 55.93 33.34 -10.62
C ASP A 396 55.60 34.40 -9.54
N PRO A 397 55.47 33.99 -8.26
CA PRO A 397 54.33 34.31 -7.40
C PRO A 397 54.76 35.13 -6.16
N ASP A 398 53.80 35.63 -5.37
CA ASP A 398 53.83 35.58 -3.90
C ASP A 398 52.75 36.43 -3.22
N CYS A 399 52.27 35.87 -2.10
CA CYS A 399 51.79 36.48 -0.84
C CYS A 399 50.76 37.63 -0.89
N GLY A 400 49.59 37.51 -0.26
CA GLY A 400 49.36 37.45 1.20
C GLY A 400 48.37 38.59 1.52
N ALA A 401 47.40 38.50 2.41
CA ALA A 401 47.27 37.75 3.66
C ALA A 401 45.80 37.36 3.91
#